data_AF-A0A965BY54-F1
#
_entry.id   AF-A0A965BY54-F1
#
_cell.length_a   1.000
_cell.length_b   1.000
_cell.length_c   1.000
_cell.angle_alpha   90.00
_cell.angle_beta   90.00
_cell.angle_gamma   90.00
#
_symmetry.space_group_name_H-M   'P 1'
#
loop_
_entity.id
_entity.type
_entity.pdbx_description
1 polymer ?
#
loop_
_entity_poly.entity_id
_entity_poly.type
_entity_poly.pdbx_seq_one_letter_code
_entity_poly.pdbx_strand_id
1 'polypeptide(L)'
;MQAETETRWIVLGADGRHVSLGRAEPSEAEVKAASDALAAQGLSGWQARLQGEYYSRRKVTLEPLQRIGAEHDADWQAALAAFHAARHRATHQ
;
A
#
# COMPACT_ATOMS: atom_id res chain seq x y z
N MET A 1 -23.09 -2.68 16.96
CA MET A 1 -22.57 -2.93 15.61
C MET A 1 -21.06 -2.74 15.71
N GLN A 2 -20.28 -3.81 15.71
CA GLN A 2 -18.82 -3.65 15.65
C GLN A 2 -18.53 -3.07 14.27
N ALA A 3 -17.94 -1.88 14.21
CA ALA A 3 -17.47 -1.35 12.94
C ALA A 3 -16.40 -2.31 12.46
N GLU A 4 -16.74 -3.20 11.51
CA GLU A 4 -15.76 -4.03 10.83
C GLU A 4 -14.75 -3.06 10.20
N THR A 5 -13.58 -2.98 10.82
CA THR A 5 -12.49 -2.13 10.34
C THR A 5 -12.16 -2.61 8.94
N GLU A 6 -12.52 -1.80 7.94
CA GLU A 6 -12.36 -2.18 6.54
C GLU A 6 -10.89 -2.55 6.29
N THR A 7 -10.66 -3.77 5.83
CA THR A 7 -9.34 -4.23 5.43
C THR A 7 -9.24 -4.21 3.91
N ARG A 8 -8.20 -3.57 3.41
CA ARG A 8 -7.85 -3.58 1.99
C ARG A 8 -6.41 -4.00 1.80
N TRP A 9 -6.17 -4.69 0.71
CA TRP A 9 -4.86 -5.07 0.26
C TRP A 9 -4.38 -4.05 -0.76
N ILE A 10 -3.13 -3.61 -0.58
CA ILE A 10 -2.51 -2.65 -1.47
C ILE A 10 -1.08 -3.06 -1.80
N VAL A 11 -0.60 -2.52 -2.91
CA VAL A 11 0.82 -2.37 -3.18
C VAL A 11 1.20 -0.93 -2.90
N LEU A 12 2.15 -0.72 -1.99
CA LEU A 12 2.72 0.58 -1.67
C LEU A 12 4.12 0.67 -2.31
N GLY A 13 4.30 1.63 -3.23
CA GLY A 13 5.61 1.96 -3.79
C GLY A 13 6.49 2.73 -2.80
N ALA A 14 7.81 2.62 -2.97
CA ALA A 14 8.82 3.35 -2.20
C ALA A 14 8.63 4.88 -2.18
N ASP A 15 7.94 5.41 -3.18
CA ASP A 15 7.65 6.82 -3.35
C ASP A 15 6.29 7.26 -2.77
N GLY A 16 5.58 6.36 -2.08
CA GLY A 16 4.28 6.62 -1.46
C GLY A 16 3.08 6.48 -2.39
N ARG A 17 3.27 6.20 -3.68
CA ARG A 17 2.17 5.83 -4.58
C ARG A 17 1.65 4.45 -4.21
N HIS A 18 0.36 4.21 -4.39
CA HIS A 18 -0.22 2.89 -4.10
C HIS A 18 -1.28 2.46 -5.11
N VAL A 19 -1.45 1.15 -5.22
CA VAL A 19 -2.50 0.51 -6.00
C VAL A 19 -3.28 -0.43 -5.08
N SER A 20 -4.61 -0.44 -5.17
CA SER A 20 -5.43 -1.38 -4.42
C SER A 20 -5.53 -2.71 -5.15
N LEU A 21 -5.26 -3.80 -4.43
CA LEU A 21 -5.47 -5.17 -4.88
C LEU A 21 -6.88 -5.67 -4.52
N GLY A 22 -7.63 -4.92 -3.71
CA GLY A 22 -9.00 -5.23 -3.32
C GLY A 22 -9.18 -5.46 -1.83
N ARG A 23 -10.28 -6.13 -1.46
CA ARG A 23 -10.68 -6.42 -0.06
C ARG A 23 -10.32 -7.84 0.37
N ALA A 24 -10.30 -8.77 -0.57
CA ALA A 24 -9.85 -10.14 -0.33
C ALA A 24 -8.32 -10.20 -0.31
N GLU A 25 -7.78 -11.19 0.40
CA GLU A 25 -6.34 -11.49 0.35
C GLU A 25 -5.94 -11.82 -1.10
N PRO A 26 -4.94 -11.10 -1.66
CA PRO A 26 -4.54 -11.30 -3.03
C PRO A 26 -3.82 -12.63 -3.17
N SER A 27 -4.07 -13.29 -4.29
CA SER A 27 -3.40 -14.54 -4.65
C SER A 27 -1.91 -14.29 -4.90
N GLU A 28 -1.07 -15.31 -4.73
CA GLU A 28 0.36 -15.23 -5.04
C GLU A 28 0.62 -14.75 -6.48
N ALA A 29 -0.23 -15.15 -7.43
CA ALA A 29 -0.14 -14.71 -8.82
C ALA A 29 -0.40 -13.20 -8.98
N GLU A 30 -1.33 -12.63 -8.22
CA GLU A 30 -1.63 -11.20 -8.25
C GLU A 30 -0.50 -10.39 -7.64
N VAL A 31 0.06 -10.87 -6.52
CA VAL A 31 1.22 -10.26 -5.87
C VAL A 31 2.44 -10.33 -6.81
N LYS A 32 2.65 -11.47 -7.47
CA LYS A 32 3.74 -11.63 -8.44
C LYS A 32 3.58 -10.69 -9.62
N ALA A 33 2.38 -10.60 -10.21
CA ALA A 33 2.12 -9.69 -11.32
C ALA A 33 2.36 -8.22 -10.94
N ALA A 34 1.96 -7.82 -9.74
CA ALA A 34 2.23 -6.47 -9.24
C ALA A 34 3.73 -6.23 -8.97
N SER A 35 4.44 -7.25 -8.47
CA SER A 35 5.89 -7.23 -8.30
C SER A 35 6.60 -7.06 -9.64
N ASP A 36 6.26 -7.87 -10.65
CA ASP A 36 6.84 -7.79 -12.00
C ASP A 36 6.55 -6.42 -12.64
N ALA A 37 5.35 -5.87 -12.44
CA ALA A 37 4.98 -4.55 -12.95
C ALA A 37 5.76 -3.41 -12.29
N LEU A 38 6.07 -3.51 -10.99
CA LEU A 38 6.97 -2.58 -10.31
C LEU A 38 8.40 -2.71 -10.82
N ALA A 39 8.92 -3.94 -10.90
CA ALA A 39 10.28 -4.21 -11.35
C ALA A 39 10.52 -3.75 -12.80
N ALA A 40 9.53 -3.93 -13.69
CA ALA A 40 9.59 -3.46 -15.08
C ALA A 40 9.71 -1.93 -15.19
N GLN A 41 9.30 -1.19 -14.16
CA GLN A 41 9.44 0.26 -14.07
C GLN A 41 10.70 0.68 -13.30
N GLY A 42 11.55 -0.27 -12.88
CA GLY A 42 12.68 0.00 -11.99
C GLY A 42 12.25 0.44 -10.59
N LEU A 43 11.00 0.15 -10.21
CA LEU A 43 10.41 0.51 -8.93
C LEU A 43 10.38 -0.69 -7.99
N SER A 44 10.23 -0.36 -6.72
CA SER A 44 10.16 -1.28 -5.60
C SER A 44 9.07 -0.84 -4.63
N GLY A 45 8.64 -1.76 -3.78
CA GLY A 45 7.60 -1.47 -2.82
C GLY A 45 7.30 -2.63 -1.90
N TRP A 46 6.13 -2.57 -1.28
CA TRP A 46 5.63 -3.58 -0.37
C TRP A 46 4.20 -3.97 -0.73
N GLN A 47 3.92 -5.26 -0.61
CA GLN A 47 2.56 -5.69 -0.31
C GLN A 47 2.25 -5.25 1.12
N ALA A 48 1.18 -4.49 1.30
CA ALA A 48 0.76 -4.00 2.59
C ALA A 48 -0.74 -4.19 2.81
N ARG A 49 -1.09 -4.42 4.08
CA ARG A 49 -2.47 -4.46 4.54
C ARG A 49 -2.85 -3.10 5.09
N LEU A 50 -3.84 -2.47 4.46
CA LEU A 50 -4.44 -1.23 4.92
C LEU A 50 -5.66 -1.58 5.78
N GLN A 51 -5.63 -1.13 7.03
CA GLN A 51 -6.76 -1.24 7.95
C GLN A 51 -7.32 0.15 8.25
N GLY A 52 -8.63 0.26 8.18
CA GLY A 52 -9.38 1.48 8.45
C GLY A 52 -10.08 2.00 7.22
N GLU A 53 -11.01 2.92 7.45
CA GLU A 53 -11.80 3.50 6.37
C GLU A 53 -10.94 4.45 5.53
N TYR A 54 -10.59 3.99 4.32
CA TYR A 54 -9.70 4.73 3.41
C TYR A 54 -10.15 6.17 3.14
N TYR A 55 -11.46 6.41 3.04
CA TYR A 55 -12.04 7.74 2.79
C TYR A 55 -12.41 8.53 4.06
N SER A 56 -12.25 7.93 5.24
CA SER A 56 -12.54 8.62 6.51
C SER A 56 -11.37 9.50 6.92
N ARG A 57 -11.63 10.61 7.61
CA ARG A 57 -10.59 11.46 8.22
C ARG A 57 -9.81 10.74 9.35
N ARG A 58 -10.24 9.54 9.73
CA ARG A 58 -9.55 8.70 10.72
C ARG A 58 -8.22 8.19 10.18
N LYS A 59 -7.29 7.92 11.11
CA LYS A 59 -6.00 7.30 10.79
C LYS A 59 -6.26 5.93 10.18
N VAL A 60 -5.59 5.65 9.06
CA VAL A 60 -5.45 4.31 8.50
C VAL A 60 -4.14 3.72 9.00
N THR A 61 -4.15 2.44 9.30
CA THR A 61 -2.95 1.69 9.67
C THR A 61 -2.49 0.90 8.46
N LEU A 62 -1.19 0.95 8.17
CA LEU A 62 -0.57 0.16 7.12
C LEU A 62 0.44 -0.79 7.76
N GLU A 63 0.30 -2.06 7.42
CA GLU A 63 1.19 -3.12 7.88
C GLU A 63 1.95 -3.70 6.67
N PRO A 64 3.29 -3.63 6.65
CA PRO A 64 4.07 -4.23 5.58
C PRO A 64 4.10 -5.74 5.76
N LEU A 65 3.82 -6.49 4.69
CA LEU A 65 3.82 -7.96 4.71
C LEU A 65 5.03 -8.54 4.00
N GLN A 66 5.30 -8.07 2.78
CA GLN A 66 6.50 -8.48 2.04
C GLN A 66 6.97 -7.39 1.07
N ARG A 67 8.27 -7.41 0.76
CA ARG A 67 8.89 -6.54 -0.26
C ARG A 67 8.65 -7.13 -1.64
N ILE A 68 8.37 -6.28 -2.62
CA ILE A 68 8.12 -6.64 -4.02
C ILE A 68 8.74 -5.62 -4.98
N GLY A 69 8.91 -5.99 -6.25
CA GLY A 69 9.57 -5.17 -7.27
C GLY A 69 11.07 -5.43 -7.37
N ALA A 70 11.82 -4.43 -7.83
CA ALA A 70 13.27 -4.51 -7.96
C ALA A 70 13.98 -4.68 -6.60
N GLU A 71 15.23 -5.18 -6.61
CA GLU A 71 16.09 -5.22 -5.42
C GLU A 71 16.22 -3.82 -4.80
N HIS A 72 16.08 -3.74 -3.48
CA HIS A 72 15.77 -2.47 -2.86
C HIS A 72 16.30 -2.28 -1.43
N ASP A 73 16.86 -1.09 -1.20
CA ASP A 73 17.34 -0.59 0.09
C ASP A 73 16.35 0.39 0.77
N ALA A 74 15.23 0.80 0.16
CA ALA A 74 14.47 1.87 0.81
C ALA A 74 13.74 1.44 2.08
N ASP A 75 13.55 2.50 2.83
CA ASP A 75 13.00 2.53 4.16
C ASP A 75 11.47 2.55 4.12
N TRP A 76 10.87 1.61 4.84
CA TRP A 76 9.43 1.50 4.98
C TRP A 76 8.81 2.77 5.60
N GLN A 77 9.50 3.42 6.55
CA GLN A 77 8.97 4.62 7.20
C GLN A 77 8.88 5.80 6.22
N ALA A 78 9.86 5.96 5.35
CA ALA A 78 9.84 6.97 4.28
C ALA A 78 8.63 6.76 3.34
N ALA A 79 8.39 5.52 2.90
CA ALA A 79 7.26 5.20 2.03
C ALA A 79 5.90 5.44 2.73
N LEU A 80 5.79 5.05 4.00
CA LEU A 80 4.59 5.28 4.81
C LEU A 80 4.32 6.78 5.00
N ALA A 81 5.35 7.59 5.28
CA ALA A 81 5.23 9.03 5.40
C ALA A 81 4.77 9.68 4.08
N ALA A 82 5.34 9.25 2.95
CA ALA A 82 4.95 9.72 1.62
C ALA A 82 3.48 9.37 1.30
N PHE A 83 3.04 8.15 1.63
CA PHE A 83 1.64 7.73 1.51
C PHE A 83 0.70 8.64 2.31
N HIS A 84 1.00 8.87 3.59
CA HIS A 84 0.15 9.71 4.43
C HIS A 84 0.11 11.16 3.93
N ALA A 85 1.22 11.70 3.46
CA ALA A 85 1.28 13.03 2.86
C ALA A 85 0.43 13.13 1.59
N ALA A 86 0.49 12.12 0.70
CA ALA A 86 -0.34 12.06 -0.50
C ALA A 86 -1.84 11.95 -0.17
N ARG A 87 -2.21 11.09 0.78
CA ARG A 87 -3.60 10.92 1.24
C ARG A 87 -4.14 12.21 1.85
N HIS A 88 -3.36 12.90 2.69
CA HIS A 88 -3.76 14.17 3.29
C HIS A 88 -4.06 15.24 2.23
N ARG A 89 -3.23 15.33 1.17
CA ARG A 89 -3.47 16.25 0.05
C ARG A 89 -4.78 15.93 -0.68
N ALA A 90 -5.13 14.65 -0.86
CA ALA A 90 -6.34 14.23 -1.56
C ALA A 90 -7.63 14.49 -0.74
N THR A 91 -7.57 14.46 0.59
CA THR A 91 -8.75 14.65 1.46
C THR A 91 -9.00 16.10 1.89
N HIS A 92 -8.09 17.03 1.59
CA HIS A 92 -8.16 18.45 1.97
C HIS A 92 -8.24 19.41 0.77
N GLN A 93 -8.71 18.91 -0.39
CA GLN A 93 -9.10 19.76 -1.52
C GLN A 93 -10.57 20.17 -1.42
#